data_AF-A0A2G2YNA7-F1
#
_entry.id   AF-A0A2G2YNA7-F1
#
_cell.length_a   1.000
_cell.length_b   1.000
_cell.length_c   1.000
_cell.angle_alpha   90.00
_cell.angle_beta   90.00
_cell.angle_gamma   90.00
#
_symmetry.space_group_name_H-M   'P 1'
#
loop_
_entity.id
_entity.type
_entity.pdbx_description
1 polymer ?
#
loop_
_entity_poly.entity_id
_entity_poly.type
_entity_poly.pdbx_seq_one_letter_code
_entity_poly.pdbx_strand_id
1 'polypeptide(L)' 'MLGAVPSRYNWTGGEIEFSTYFSMARGNVSIHAMEKNRWFDTNYYYTVPELGPDVNFSYASHKAVNEYKEAKGI' A
#
# COMPACT_ATOMS: atom_id res chain seq x y z
N MET A 1 -1.51 -0.27 -6.45
CA MET A 1 -1.12 0.63 -7.55
C MET A 1 0.34 0.44 -7.93
N LEU A 2 1.32 0.89 -7.13
CA LEU A 2 2.73 0.98 -7.57
C LEU A 2 3.64 -0.19 -7.15
N GLY A 3 3.17 -1.14 -6.35
CA GLY A 3 3.99 -2.28 -5.94
C GLY A 3 5.18 -1.93 -5.03
N ALA A 4 5.20 -0.74 -4.43
CA ALA A 4 6.26 -0.33 -3.51
C ALA A 4 6.03 -0.88 -2.10
N VAL A 5 6.04 -2.21 -1.96
CA VAL A 5 5.88 -2.91 -0.68
C VAL A 5 7.27 -3.17 -0.07
N PRO A 6 7.53 -2.75 1.18
CA PRO A 6 8.82 -3.02 1.83
C PRO A 6 9.13 -4.52 1.93
N SER A 7 10.38 -4.91 1.71
CA SER A 7 10.80 -6.31 1.63
C SER A 7 10.45 -7.14 2.86
N ARG A 8 10.38 -6.52 4.05
CA ARG A 8 10.00 -7.18 5.31
C ARG A 8 8.59 -7.78 5.31
N TYR A 9 7.71 -7.37 4.40
CA TYR A 9 6.37 -7.94 4.25
C TYR A 9 6.35 -9.17 3.32
N ASN A 10 7.50 -9.61 2.78
CA ASN A 10 7.67 -10.80 1.96
C ASN A 10 6.68 -10.91 0.77
N TRP A 11 6.32 -9.76 0.19
CA TRP A 11 5.46 -9.73 -0.99
C TRP A 11 6.29 -10.05 -2.24
N THR A 12 5.84 -11.02 -3.03
CA THR A 12 6.58 -11.58 -4.17
C THR A 12 6.13 -11.05 -5.54
N GLY A 13 5.26 -10.04 -5.57
CA GLY A 13 4.70 -9.47 -6.79
C GLY A 13 3.21 -9.82 -7.01
N GLY A 14 2.64 -9.34 -8.11
CA GLY A 14 1.23 -9.59 -8.47
C GLY A 14 0.25 -8.55 -7.94
N GLU A 15 -1.02 -8.93 -7.76
CA GLU A 15 -2.01 -8.05 -7.13
C GLU A 15 -1.78 -8.02 -5.61
N ILE A 16 -1.75 -6.83 -5.01
CA ILE A 16 -1.62 -6.67 -3.56
C ILE A 16 -2.95 -7.07 -2.90
N GLU A 17 -2.91 -8.15 -2.11
CA GLU A 17 -4.02 -8.59 -1.29
C GLU A 17 -4.22 -7.73 -0.03
N PHE A 18 -5.42 -7.81 0.57
CA PHE A 18 -5.71 -7.14 1.83
C PHE A 18 -4.80 -7.54 2.99
N SER A 19 -4.31 -8.78 3.00
CA SER A 19 -3.35 -9.28 3.99
C SER A 19 -2.07 -8.43 4.03
N THR A 20 -1.48 -8.17 2.86
CA THR A 20 -0.28 -7.35 2.69
C THR A 20 -0.60 -5.88 2.94
N TYR A 21 -1.72 -5.38 2.39
CA TYR A 21 -2.16 -4.00 2.58
C TYR A 21 -2.35 -3.63 4.06
N PHE A 22 -3.06 -4.47 4.83
CA PHE A 22 -3.26 -4.22 6.26
C PHE A 22 -2.00 -4.47 7.08
N SER A 23 -1.13 -5.40 6.68
CA SER A 23 0.17 -5.58 7.34
C SER A 23 1.03 -4.31 7.23
N MET A 24 1.01 -3.62 6.09
CA MET A 24 1.67 -2.31 5.96
C MET A 24 1.02 -1.24 6.86
N ALA A 25 -0.32 -1.20 6.91
CA ALA A 25 -1.06 -0.13 7.59
C ALA A 25 -1.04 -0.21 9.14
N ARG A 26 -0.97 -1.42 9.70
CA ARG A 26 -1.05 -1.65 11.17
C ARG A 26 -0.11 -2.73 11.72
N GLY A 27 0.75 -3.31 10.88
CA GLY A 27 1.60 -4.42 11.27
C GLY A 27 0.82 -5.72 11.45
N ASN A 28 1.53 -6.74 11.91
CA ASN A 28 0.98 -8.03 12.34
C ASN A 28 1.77 -8.53 13.57
N VAL A 29 1.61 -9.79 13.94
CA VAL A 29 2.24 -10.38 15.14
C VAL A 29 3.77 -10.30 15.10
N SER A 30 4.38 -10.34 13.91
CA SER A 30 5.84 -10.47 13.74
C SER A 30 6.49 -9.25 13.10
N ILE A 31 5.72 -8.39 12.42
CA ILE A 31 6.23 -7.28 11.60
C ILE A 31 5.54 -5.99 12.01
N HIS A 32 6.33 -4.96 12.30
CA HIS A 32 5.82 -3.62 12.60
C HIS A 32 5.17 -2.94 11.39
N ALA A 33 4.22 -2.05 11.67
CA ALA A 33 3.60 -1.21 10.65
C ALA A 33 4.60 -0.23 10.02
N MET A 34 4.26 0.30 8.86
CA MET A 34 4.95 1.45 8.28
C MET A 34 4.66 2.71 9.12
N GLU A 35 5.58 3.69 9.04
CA GLU A 35 5.43 4.97 9.73
C GLU A 35 4.18 5.72 9.26
N LYS A 36 3.55 6.46 10.18
CA LYS A 36 2.49 7.41 9.87
C LYS A 36 2.94 8.82 10.20
N ASN A 37 2.63 9.76 9.32
CA ASN A 37 2.92 11.18 9.54
C ASN A 37 1.67 12.04 9.26
N ARG A 38 1.65 13.25 9.81
CA ARG A 38 0.55 14.20 9.56
C ARG A 38 0.53 14.61 8.10
N TRP A 39 -0.67 14.66 7.55
CA TRP A 39 -0.92 15.17 6.22
C TRP A 39 -0.99 16.70 6.27
N PHE A 40 0.09 17.36 5.86
CA PHE A 40 0.23 18.82 5.93
C PHE A 40 -0.11 19.37 7.33
N ASP A 41 -0.90 20.43 7.37
CA ASP A 41 -1.40 21.10 8.58
C ASP A 41 -2.71 20.51 9.11
N THR A 42 -3.21 19.43 8.51
CA THR A 42 -4.45 18.77 8.93
C THR A 42 -4.24 17.85 10.14
N ASN A 43 -5.33 17.38 10.75
CA ASN A 43 -5.30 16.33 11.77
C ASN A 43 -5.35 14.90 11.17
N TYR A 44 -5.23 14.77 9.86
CA TYR A 44 -5.18 13.48 9.18
C TYR A 44 -3.76 12.92 9.17
N TYR A 45 -3.62 11.59 9.24
CA TYR A 45 -2.34 10.89 9.18
C TYR A 45 -2.31 9.93 8.00
N TYR A 46 -1.22 9.97 7.24
CA TYR A 46 -0.99 9.07 6.11
C TYR A 46 0.19 8.13 6.40
N THR A 47 0.21 6.98 5.73
CA THR A 47 1.35 6.05 5.80
C THR A 47 2.47 6.54 4.89
N VAL A 48 3.66 6.75 5.45
CA VAL A 48 4.84 7.25 4.73
C VAL A 48 5.41 6.13 3.84
N PRO A 49 5.60 6.35 2.52
CA PRO A 49 6.27 5.38 1.66
C PRO A 49 7.76 5.23 2.01
N GLU A 50 8.25 3.99 2.03
CA GLU A 50 9.67 3.68 2.20
C GLU A 50 10.28 3.39 0.84
N LEU A 51 10.93 4.40 0.24
CA LEU A 51 11.48 4.33 -1.11
C LEU A 51 13.00 4.23 -1.07
N GLY A 52 13.55 3.49 -2.03
CA GLY A 52 14.99 3.31 -2.19
C GLY A 52 15.32 2.77 -3.58
N PRO A 53 16.61 2.66 -3.92
CA PRO A 53 17.04 2.16 -5.23
C PRO A 53 16.62 0.71 -5.49
N ASP A 54 16.39 -0.07 -4.43
CA ASP A 54 16.02 -1.49 -4.52
C ASP A 54 14.51 -1.74 -4.72
N VAL A 55 13.70 -0.67 -4.74
CA VAL A 55 12.25 -0.78 -4.95
C VAL A 55 11.94 -1.07 -6.41
N ASN A 56 11.37 -2.25 -6.67
CA ASN A 56 10.89 -2.63 -7.99
C ASN A 56 9.41 -2.25 -8.17
N PHE A 57 9.17 -1.11 -8.81
CA PHE A 57 7.80 -0.67 -9.11
C PHE A 57 7.10 -1.61 -10.10
N SER A 58 5.82 -1.86 -9.86
CA SER A 58 4.97 -2.68 -10.72
C SER A 58 3.51 -2.28 -10.57
N TYR A 59 2.70 -2.53 -11.61
CA TYR A 59 1.26 -2.25 -11.53
C TYR A 59 0.56 -3.34 -10.70
N ALA A 60 0.51 -3.10 -9.39
CA ALA A 60 0.19 -4.11 -8.39
C ALA A 60 -1.13 -3.88 -7.64
N SER A 61 -1.91 -2.85 -8.00
CA SER A 61 -3.34 -2.89 -7.64
C SER A 61 -4.23 -2.13 -8.60
N HIS A 62 -5.35 -2.76 -8.93
CA HIS A 62 -6.33 -2.31 -9.92
C HIS A 62 -7.50 -1.51 -9.31
N LYS A 63 -7.39 -1.12 -8.04
CA LYS A 63 -8.45 -0.41 -7.28
C LYS A 63 -9.14 0.69 -8.09
N ALA A 64 -8.35 1.61 -8.67
CA ALA A 64 -8.89 2.76 -9.37
C ALA A 64 -9.73 2.38 -10.62
N VAL A 65 -9.25 1.44 -11.44
CA VAL A 65 -10.01 1.00 -12.63
C VAL A 65 -11.21 0.14 -12.27
N ASN A 66 -11.11 -0.64 -11.20
CA ASN A 66 -12.22 -1.45 -10.70
C ASN A 66 -13.36 -0.56 -10.19
N GLU A 67 -13.06 0.44 -9.36
CA GLU A 67 -14.05 1.39 -8.84
C GLU A 67 -14.67 2.25 -9.96
N TYR A 68 -13.89 2.65 -10.96
CA TYR A 68 -14.43 3.32 -12.13
C TYR A 68 -15.43 2.44 -12.89
N LYS A 69 -15.07 1.18 -13.17
CA LYS A 69 -15.95 0.24 -13.89
C LYS A 69 -17.21 -0.08 -13.10
N GLU A 70 -17.07 -0.22 -11.78
CA GLU A 70 -18.20 -0.39 -10.85
C GLU A 70 -19.15 0.80 -10.95
N ALA A 71 -18.65 2.03 -10.80
CA ALA A 71 -19.47 3.23 -10.88
C ALA A 71 -20.10 3.45 -12.27
N LYS A 72 -19.41 3.07 -13.35
CA LYS A 72 -19.93 3.14 -14.72
C LYS A 72 -21.03 2.12 -15.00
N GLY A 73 -21.06 1.01 -14.27
CA GLY A 73 -22.07 -0.04 -14.41
C GLY A 73 -23.39 0.26 -13.69
N ILE A 74 -23.48 1.40 -12.99
CA ILE A 74 -24.68 1.95 -12.37
C ILE A 74 -25.49 2.71 -13.42
#